data_AF-A0A941P4T9-F1
#
_entry.id   AF-A0A941P4T9-F1
#
_cell.length_a   1.000
_cell.length_b   1.000
_cell.length_c   1.000
_cell.angle_alpha   90.00
_cell.angle_beta   90.00
_cell.angle_gamma   90.00
#
_symmetry.space_group_name_H-M   'P 1'
#
loop_
_entity.id
_entity.type
_entity.pdbx_description
1 polymer ?
#
loop_
_entity_poly.entity_id
_entity_poly.type
_entity_poly.pdbx_seq_one_letter_code
_entity_poly.pdbx_strand_id
1 'polypeptide(L)' 'MSSEKAAPETKGVTVKLLSTLDLGPEIEGMAGRQMRMRMVTIEPGGVFGPVHDHVDRPGIVYILQGT' A
#
# COMPACT_ATOMS: atom_id res chain seq x y z
N MET A 1 22.06 6.91 -19.58
CA MET A 1 22.01 7.45 -18.21
C MET A 1 20.60 7.94 -17.96
N SER A 2 19.69 7.06 -17.51
CA SER A 2 18.36 7.51 -17.09
C SER A 2 18.54 8.20 -15.76
N SER A 3 18.10 9.44 -15.62
CA SER A 3 18.12 10.12 -14.32
C SER A 3 17.15 9.38 -13.39
N GLU A 4 17.68 8.61 -12.46
CA GLU A 4 16.92 8.16 -11.29
C GLU A 4 16.52 9.41 -10.52
N LYS A 5 15.36 9.98 -10.85
CA LYS A 5 14.69 10.92 -9.96
C LYS A 5 14.43 10.16 -8.67
N ALA A 6 15.09 10.56 -7.59
CA ALA A 6 14.82 10.04 -6.25
C ALA A 6 13.30 10.08 -6.03
N ALA A 7 12.71 8.91 -5.79
CA ALA A 7 11.28 8.83 -5.56
C ALA A 7 10.95 9.69 -4.34
N PRO A 8 9.93 10.57 -4.43
CA PRO A 8 9.63 11.46 -3.33
C PRO A 8 9.26 10.64 -2.10
N GLU A 9 9.77 11.06 -0.95
CA GLU A 9 9.46 10.43 0.32
C GLU A 9 7.99 10.64 0.68
N THR A 10 7.46 9.72 1.49
CA THR A 10 6.10 9.88 2.02
C THR A 10 6.02 11.10 2.91
N LYS A 11 5.07 12.01 2.63
CA LYS A 11 4.82 13.22 3.41
C LYS A 11 3.31 13.41 3.59
N GLY A 12 2.88 13.77 4.80
CA GLY A 12 1.47 14.06 5.08
C GLY A 12 0.55 12.84 4.90
N VAL A 13 1.09 11.63 5.07
CA VAL A 13 0.31 10.40 5.01
C VAL A 13 0.39 9.69 6.36
N THR A 14 -0.77 9.28 6.87
CA THR A 14 -0.86 8.37 8.01
C THR A 14 -1.47 7.04 7.56
N VAL A 15 -0.98 5.95 8.12
CA VAL A 15 -1.45 4.60 7.80
C VAL A 15 -1.81 3.90 9.09
N LYS A 16 -3.06 3.46 9.18
CA LYS A 16 -3.56 2.63 10.27
C LYS A 16 -3.83 1.22 9.74
N LEU A 17 -3.16 0.23 10.32
CA LEU A 17 -3.49 -1.18 10.08
C LEU A 17 -4.82 -1.49 10.77
N LEU A 18 -5.79 -1.96 10.00
CA LEU A 18 -7.11 -2.32 10.52
C LEU A 18 -7.23 -3.82 10.79
N SER A 19 -6.67 -4.64 9.88
CA SER A 19 -6.67 -6.09 10.01
C SER A 19 -5.58 -6.72 9.15
N THR A 20 -5.15 -7.91 9.55
CA THR A 20 -4.27 -8.79 8.79
C THR A 20 -4.86 -10.19 8.78
N LEU A 21 -4.85 -10.83 7.62
CA LEU A 21 -5.20 -12.22 7.43
C LEU A 21 -4.00 -12.96 6.84
N ASP A 22 -3.57 -14.03 7.51
CA ASP A 22 -2.62 -14.98 6.93
C ASP A 22 -3.37 -15.83 5.89
N LEU A 23 -2.90 -15.82 4.64
CA LEU A 23 -3.53 -16.54 3.55
C LEU A 23 -3.02 -17.97 3.41
N GLY A 24 -1.89 -18.31 4.04
CA GLY A 24 -1.28 -19.63 3.93
C GLY A 24 -2.22 -20.78 4.34
N PRO A 25 -2.92 -20.68 5.48
CA PRO A 25 -3.89 -21.70 5.90
C PRO A 25 -5.19 -21.71 5.08
N GLU A 26 -5.54 -20.60 4.44
CA GLU A 26 -6.84 -20.39 3.79
C GLU A 26 -6.84 -20.79 2.31
N ILE A 27 -5.70 -20.63 1.62
CA ILE A 27 -5.59 -20.79 0.16
C ILE A 27 -4.32 -21.58 -0.17
N GLU A 28 -4.48 -22.71 -0.87
CA GLU A 28 -3.35 -23.49 -1.37
C GLU A 28 -2.42 -22.62 -2.23
N GLY A 29 -1.11 -22.73 -1.99
CA GLY A 29 -0.09 -21.95 -2.71
C GLY A 29 0.14 -20.52 -2.19
N MET A 30 -0.53 -20.10 -1.11
CA MET A 30 -0.37 -18.75 -0.52
C MET A 30 0.50 -18.72 0.76
N ALA A 31 1.29 -19.77 1.02
CA ALA A 31 2.17 -19.81 2.20
C ALA A 31 3.09 -18.57 2.25
N GLY A 32 3.09 -17.87 3.39
CA GLY A 32 3.87 -16.64 3.60
C GLY A 32 3.25 -15.37 2.97
N ARG A 33 2.09 -15.46 2.32
CA ARG A 33 1.34 -14.29 1.82
C ARG A 33 0.31 -13.86 2.87
N GLN A 34 0.07 -12.56 2.94
CA GLN A 34 -0.91 -11.95 3.85
C GLN A 34 -1.78 -10.95 3.11
N MET A 35 -3.07 -10.92 3.46
CA MET A 35 -3.95 -9.83 3.10
C MET A 35 -3.96 -8.82 4.25
N ARG A 36 -3.79 -7.54 3.95
CA ARG A 36 -3.82 -6.46 4.95
C ARG A 36 -4.85 -5.42 4.55
N MET A 37 -5.73 -5.10 5.49
CA MET A 37 -6.62 -3.96 5.36
C MET A 37 -6.02 -2.77 6.12
N ARG A 38 -5.90 -1.65 5.42
CA ARG A 38 -5.32 -0.42 5.96
C ARG A 38 -6.24 0.74 5.68
N MET A 39 -6.39 1.63 6.66
CA MET A 39 -6.92 2.96 6.44
C MET A 39 -5.75 3.90 6.21
N VAL A 40 -5.74 4.55 5.05
CA VAL A 40 -4.71 5.51 4.67
C VAL A 40 -5.37 6.88 4.61
N THR A 41 -4.87 7.82 5.40
CA THR A 41 -5.29 9.22 5.34
C THR A 41 -4.17 10.03 4.72
N ILE A 42 -4.49 10.77 3.66
CA ILE A 42 -3.56 11.65 2.95
C ILE A 42 -4.05 13.07 3.16
N GLU A 43 -3.25 13.89 3.83
CA GLU A 43 -3.54 15.31 4.03
C GLU A 43 -3.42 16.09 2.71
N PRO A 44 -4.04 17.28 2.58
CA PRO A 44 -3.89 18.13 1.39
C PRO A 44 -2.42 18.40 1.05
N GLY A 45 -2.05 18.13 -0.20
CA GLY A 45 -0.65 18.23 -0.67
C GLY A 45 0.27 17.10 -0.20
N GLY A 46 -0.29 16.04 0.39
CA GLY A 46 0.44 14.84 0.78
C GLY A 46 1.02 14.10 -0.42
N VAL A 47 2.13 13.40 -0.19
CA VAL A 47 2.83 12.59 -1.19
C VAL A 47 2.94 11.18 -0.64
N PHE A 48 2.48 10.21 -1.42
CA PHE A 48 2.59 8.80 -1.07
C PHE A 48 3.69 8.15 -1.92
N GLY A 49 4.82 7.84 -1.29
CA GLY A 49 5.99 7.27 -1.94
C GLY A 49 6.77 6.31 -1.04
N PRO A 50 7.86 5.71 -1.52
CA PRO A 50 8.43 5.83 -2.87
C PRO A 50 7.57 5.12 -3.93
N VAL A 51 7.93 5.34 -5.20
CA VAL A 51 7.35 4.62 -6.34
C VAL A 51 7.57 3.12 -6.17
N HIS A 52 6.55 2.33 -6.44
CA HIS A 52 6.58 0.88 -6.30
C HIS A 52 5.62 0.23 -7.31
N ASP A 53 5.88 -1.03 -7.67
CA ASP A 53 5.02 -1.86 -8.53
C ASP A 53 3.98 -2.67 -7.73
N HIS A 54 3.19 -3.51 -8.41
CA HIS A 54 2.20 -4.41 -7.79
C HIS A 54 2.31 -5.87 -8.25
N VAL A 55 3.45 -6.28 -8.84
CA VAL A 55 3.62 -7.61 -9.45
C VAL A 55 3.37 -8.74 -8.44
N ASP A 56 3.75 -8.53 -7.18
CA ASP A 56 3.64 -9.52 -6.10
C ASP A 56 2.82 -9.01 -4.89
N ARG A 57 2.15 -7.88 -5.06
CA ARG A 57 1.38 -7.20 -4.00
C ARG A 57 0.14 -6.51 -4.58
N PRO A 58 -0.77 -7.25 -5.23
CA PRO A 58 -2.00 -6.68 -5.73
C PRO A 58 -2.79 -6.06 -4.58
N GLY A 59 -3.52 -5.00 -4.89
CA GLY A 59 -4.32 -4.29 -3.91
C GLY A 59 -5.57 -3.71 -4.55
N ILE A 60 -6.60 -3.56 -3.73
CA ILE A 60 -7.81 -2.82 -4.07
C ILE A 60 -7.83 -1.60 -3.16
N VAL A 61 -8.13 -0.44 -3.73
CA VAL A 61 -8.29 0.81 -2.98
C VAL A 61 -9.73 1.29 -3.14
N TYR A 62 -10.35 1.64 -2.03
CA TYR A 62 -11.67 2.26 -2.00
C TYR A 62 -11.57 3.61 -1.31
N ILE A 63 -12.00 4.67 -2.00
CA ILE A 63 -11.93 6.04 -1.48
C ILE A 63 -13.15 6.27 -0.60
N LEU A 64 -12.91 6.42 0.71
CA LEU A 64 -13.96 6.73 1.68
C LEU A 64 -14.43 8.19 1.60
N GLN A 65 -13.49 9.11 1.36
CA GLN A 65 -13.73 10.55 1.27
C GLN A 65 -12.56 11.24 0.55
N GLY A 66 -12.84 12.32 -0.18
CA GLY A 66 -11.84 13.13 -0.88
C GLY A 66 -11.83 12.88 -2.38
N THR A 67 -10.73 13.24 -3.04
CA THR A 67 -10.51 13.15 -4.49
C THR A 67 -9.12 12.66 -4.80
#